data_AF-A0A8J3ND77-F1
#
_entry.id   AF-A0A8J3ND77-F1
#
_cell.length_a   1.000
_cell.length_b   1.000
_cell.length_c   1.000
_cell.angle_alpha   90.00
_cell.angle_beta   90.00
_cell.angle_gamma   90.00
#
_symmetry.space_group_name_H-M   'P 1'
#
loop_
_entity.id
_entity.type
_entity.pdbx_description
1 polymer ?
#
loop_
_entity_poly.entity_id
_entity_poly.type
_entity_poly.pdbx_seq_one_letter_code
_entity_poly.pdbx_strand_id
1 'polypeptide(L)'
;MPDYGHELEFGVFVPPAAESADAVVELARLADRLGLDLVSAQDHPYQPAFLDVWTLLSVVAARTERVRVFPNVANLPLRPPAVLARAAASLDVLTGGRVELGLGAGAFPDGVAALGGPRRTAAESVAALAEAIAVVRALWTPGPARTVDGEHYRLAGARPGPTPAHDIGIWLGAYKRRMLELTGRLADGWLPSYGYAAPEELAAMNAVIDKAAADAGRDPGAIRRLYNVSGSFDGDGGWFAGPPAVWAEQLAELALSEGVSGFVLAVGNDTDLRRYAEEVAPAVRALVAAERAAPPAQPGTATPPGTATPPDGATPRDNATQSGSAMPSGGATSPGRATDRAAEPGVPRDSGVREVAGVVPGVVPTADDVPRRSTETLWDEAERPTGPAPDPTVRYAPDGRTHARHLIDIHDHLRGELTELLGMVRQVADGSLSAGAARSHLNTLTMRQNNWTLGAYCESYCRVLAVHHTIEDESLFPHLRRRDPRLAPVLDRLESEHHAIAGLLDRIDAALVATLHDPARIDALSAAADLLADALLSHLSYEERELVEPLARLRLPV
;
A
#
# COMPACT_ATOMS: atom_id res chain seq x y z
N MET A 1 -1.72 -28.94 -6.15
CA MET A 1 -1.44 -27.52 -5.88
C MET A 1 0.07 -27.35 -5.90
N PRO A 2 0.61 -26.27 -6.46
CA PRO A 2 2.04 -26.19 -6.67
C PRO A 2 2.73 -25.69 -5.39
N ASP A 3 2.95 -26.61 -4.46
CA ASP A 3 3.78 -26.38 -3.26
C ASP A 3 5.28 -26.21 -3.63
N TYR A 4 5.67 -26.60 -4.85
CA TYR A 4 7.04 -26.62 -5.40
C TYR A 4 8.11 -27.34 -4.56
N GLY A 5 7.79 -27.77 -3.34
CA GLY A 5 8.67 -28.52 -2.44
C GLY A 5 9.82 -27.70 -1.85
N HIS A 6 9.80 -26.38 -1.98
CA HIS A 6 10.87 -25.54 -1.44
C HIS A 6 10.88 -25.54 0.09
N GLU A 7 12.08 -25.40 0.66
CA GLU A 7 12.24 -25.05 2.06
C GLU A 7 11.71 -23.63 2.30
N LEU A 8 11.04 -23.46 3.44
CA LEU A 8 10.50 -22.17 3.83
C LEU A 8 11.60 -21.25 4.37
N GLU A 9 11.54 -19.99 3.98
CA GLU A 9 12.46 -18.93 4.38
C GLU A 9 11.65 -17.80 5.02
N PHE A 10 12.11 -17.31 6.16
CA PHE A 10 11.46 -16.20 6.87
C PHE A 10 12.44 -15.05 6.99
N GLY A 11 11.95 -13.84 6.74
CA GLY A 11 12.77 -12.66 6.60
C GLY A 11 12.15 -11.43 7.21
N VAL A 12 12.98 -10.41 7.33
CA VAL A 12 12.55 -9.07 7.72
C VAL A 12 12.89 -8.05 6.65
N PHE A 13 11.97 -7.13 6.41
CA PHE A 13 12.22 -5.90 5.70
C PHE A 13 12.52 -4.80 6.73
N VAL A 14 13.73 -4.24 6.66
CA VAL A 14 14.16 -3.13 7.51
C VAL A 14 14.10 -1.83 6.71
N PRO A 15 13.29 -0.84 7.14
CA PRO A 15 13.26 0.48 6.49
C PRO A 15 14.65 1.12 6.57
N PRO A 16 15.23 1.61 5.46
CA PRO A 16 16.59 2.18 5.45
C PRO A 16 16.62 3.61 6.02
N ALA A 17 15.88 3.90 7.10
CA ALA A 17 15.75 5.23 7.67
C ALA A 17 17.09 5.77 8.20
N ALA A 18 17.51 6.94 7.71
CA ALA A 18 18.79 7.54 8.06
C ALA A 18 18.79 8.15 9.47
N GLU A 19 17.67 8.69 9.93
CA GLU A 19 17.51 9.28 11.27
C GLU A 19 17.64 8.25 12.39
N SER A 20 17.38 6.98 12.09
CA SER A 20 17.41 5.85 13.03
C SER A 20 18.34 4.74 12.56
N ALA A 21 19.42 5.09 11.85
CA ALA A 21 20.36 4.14 11.23
C ALA A 21 20.86 3.03 12.17
N ASP A 22 21.17 3.37 13.42
CA ASP A 22 21.61 2.39 14.43
C ASP A 22 20.49 1.40 14.77
N ALA A 23 19.24 1.87 14.90
CA ALA A 23 18.09 1.01 15.17
C ALA A 23 17.82 0.05 13.99
N VAL A 24 17.98 0.52 12.75
CA VAL A 24 17.86 -0.31 11.54
C VAL A 24 18.86 -1.47 11.57
N VAL A 25 20.13 -1.19 11.93
CA VAL A 25 21.17 -2.22 12.03
C VAL A 25 20.92 -3.16 13.21
N GLU A 26 20.48 -2.66 14.36
CA GLU A 26 20.16 -3.51 15.51
C GLU A 26 18.96 -4.41 15.28
N LEU A 27 17.94 -3.95 14.53
CA LEU A 27 16.80 -4.76 14.12
C LEU A 27 17.26 -5.91 13.22
N ALA A 28 18.16 -5.65 12.27
CA ALA A 28 18.76 -6.68 11.42
C ALA A 28 19.60 -7.69 12.23
N ARG A 29 20.35 -7.22 13.24
CA ARG A 29 21.10 -8.09 14.17
C ARG A 29 20.17 -8.91 15.06
N LEU A 30 19.02 -8.36 15.45
CA LEU A 30 18.01 -9.09 16.20
C LEU A 30 17.42 -10.20 15.34
N ALA A 31 17.04 -9.91 14.09
CA ALA A 31 16.55 -10.91 13.14
C ALA A 31 17.55 -12.07 12.96
N ASP A 32 18.84 -11.76 12.83
CA ASP A 32 19.91 -12.76 12.78
C ASP A 32 19.96 -13.60 14.05
N ARG A 33 19.93 -13.01 15.25
CA ARG A 33 19.93 -13.76 16.52
C ARG A 33 18.69 -14.63 16.71
N LEU A 34 17.54 -14.19 16.20
CA LEU A 34 16.28 -14.92 16.27
C LEU A 34 16.19 -16.07 15.25
N GLY A 35 17.18 -16.20 14.36
CA GLY A 35 17.27 -17.31 13.42
C GLY A 35 16.41 -17.13 12.16
N LEU A 36 16.10 -15.88 11.79
CA LEU A 36 15.52 -15.61 10.47
C LEU A 36 16.57 -15.84 9.37
N ASP A 37 16.09 -16.11 8.16
CA ASP A 37 16.88 -16.48 6.99
C ASP A 37 17.30 -15.26 6.17
N LEU A 38 16.49 -14.20 6.16
CA LEU A 38 16.63 -13.06 5.25
C LEU A 38 16.54 -11.70 5.96
N VAL A 39 17.35 -10.74 5.53
CA VAL A 39 17.20 -9.31 5.83
C VAL A 39 17.20 -8.53 4.52
N SER A 40 16.24 -7.63 4.37
CA SER A 40 16.11 -6.84 3.14
C SER A 40 15.80 -5.38 3.42
N ALA A 41 16.13 -4.51 2.47
CA ALA A 41 15.82 -3.08 2.56
C ALA A 41 15.50 -2.54 1.16
N GLN A 42 14.63 -1.53 1.09
CA GLN A 42 14.25 -0.92 -0.19
C GLN A 42 15.36 -0.07 -0.80
N ASP A 43 15.44 -0.04 -2.13
CA ASP A 43 16.40 0.82 -2.86
C ASP A 43 15.68 2.01 -3.50
N HIS A 44 15.57 3.11 -2.76
CA HIS A 44 14.99 4.36 -3.27
C HIS A 44 16.03 5.49 -3.15
N PRO A 45 17.06 5.55 -4.02
CA PRO A 45 18.16 6.51 -3.86
C PRO A 45 17.75 8.00 -3.91
N TYR A 46 16.58 8.29 -4.48
CA TYR A 46 15.98 9.62 -4.52
C TYR A 46 15.29 10.04 -3.22
N GLN A 47 15.18 9.15 -2.22
CA GLN A 47 14.63 9.48 -0.92
C GLN A 47 15.70 10.04 0.02
N PRO A 48 15.66 11.34 0.36
CA PRO A 48 16.70 11.96 1.17
C PRO A 48 16.71 11.45 2.62
N ALA A 49 15.60 10.87 3.09
CA ALA A 49 15.51 10.28 4.42
C ALA A 49 16.12 8.88 4.50
N PHE A 50 16.49 8.26 3.37
CA PHE A 50 17.00 6.89 3.34
C PHE A 50 18.51 6.81 3.16
N LEU A 51 19.08 5.80 3.80
CA LEU A 51 20.43 5.33 3.56
C LEU A 51 20.53 4.69 2.17
N ASP A 52 21.72 4.77 1.56
CA ASP A 52 22.03 3.96 0.39
C ASP A 52 21.95 2.46 0.75
N VAL A 53 21.12 1.71 0.02
CA VAL A 53 20.80 0.32 0.37
C VAL A 53 22.04 -0.58 0.35
N TRP A 54 22.94 -0.43 -0.62
CA TRP A 54 24.13 -1.29 -0.72
C TRP A 54 25.13 -1.02 0.39
N THR A 55 25.25 0.24 0.79
CA THR A 55 26.02 0.65 1.97
C THR A 55 25.44 0.05 3.24
N LEU A 56 24.12 0.20 3.45
CA LEU A 56 23.42 -0.37 4.59
C LEU A 56 23.57 -1.90 4.65
N LEU A 57 23.27 -2.61 3.56
CA LEU A 57 23.36 -4.07 3.52
C LEU A 57 24.79 -4.58 3.73
N SER A 58 25.81 -3.83 3.29
CA SER A 58 27.21 -4.17 3.58
C SER A 58 27.53 -4.07 5.07
N VAL A 59 27.03 -3.04 5.76
CA VAL A 59 27.17 -2.89 7.22
C VAL A 59 26.40 -3.98 7.96
N VAL A 60 25.15 -4.24 7.54
CA VAL A 60 24.33 -5.31 8.11
C VAL A 60 25.04 -6.66 7.97
N ALA A 61 25.51 -7.01 6.77
CA ALA A 61 26.15 -8.31 6.55
C ALA A 61 27.45 -8.46 7.35
N ALA A 62 28.19 -7.38 7.58
CA ALA A 62 29.38 -7.38 8.44
C ALA A 62 29.06 -7.50 9.94
N ARG A 63 27.81 -7.23 10.34
CA ARG A 63 27.34 -7.23 11.73
C ARG A 63 26.46 -8.43 12.06
N THR A 64 26.20 -9.31 11.10
CA THR A 64 25.40 -10.53 11.22
C THR A 64 26.17 -11.75 10.76
N GLU A 65 25.74 -12.94 11.17
CA GLU A 65 26.47 -14.19 10.92
C GLU A 65 25.76 -15.12 9.92
N ARG A 66 24.42 -15.13 9.92
CA ARG A 66 23.62 -16.18 9.26
C ARG A 66 22.68 -15.65 8.19
N VAL A 67 21.98 -14.54 8.44
CA VAL A 67 21.01 -13.97 7.50
C VAL A 67 21.65 -13.71 6.13
N ARG A 68 20.90 -14.02 5.07
CA ARG A 68 21.19 -13.51 3.73
C ARG A 68 20.62 -12.11 3.56
N VAL A 69 21.35 -11.26 2.86
CA VAL A 69 21.00 -9.87 2.63
C VAL A 69 20.68 -9.61 1.17
N PHE A 70 19.65 -8.79 0.92
CA PHE A 70 19.32 -8.41 -0.46
C PHE A 70 18.58 -7.08 -0.54
N PRO A 71 18.75 -6.31 -1.63
CA PRO A 71 17.92 -5.14 -1.89
C PRO A 71 16.52 -5.59 -2.33
N ASN A 72 15.47 -4.96 -1.81
CA ASN A 72 14.07 -5.32 -2.04
C ASN A 72 13.27 -4.15 -2.63
N VAL A 73 13.34 -3.89 -3.94
CA VAL A 73 14.30 -4.41 -4.92
C VAL A 73 15.25 -3.30 -5.39
N ALA A 74 16.42 -3.63 -5.91
CA ALA A 74 17.40 -2.66 -6.42
C ALA A 74 16.82 -1.79 -7.55
N ASN A 75 17.12 -0.49 -7.52
CA ASN A 75 16.68 0.47 -8.52
C ASN A 75 17.59 0.42 -9.75
N LEU A 76 17.33 -0.51 -10.68
CA LEU A 76 18.17 -0.73 -11.86
C LEU A 76 18.46 0.56 -12.65
N PRO A 77 17.50 1.48 -12.90
CA PRO A 77 17.80 2.72 -13.62
C PRO A 77 18.91 3.59 -13.01
N LEU A 78 19.14 3.50 -11.70
CA LEU A 78 20.20 4.23 -10.99
C LEU A 78 21.41 3.34 -10.63
N ARG A 79 21.36 2.05 -10.95
CA ARG A 79 22.38 1.05 -10.62
C ARG A 79 22.82 0.33 -11.91
N PRO A 80 23.83 0.83 -12.65
CA PRO A 80 24.27 0.20 -13.89
C PRO A 80 24.56 -1.30 -13.68
N PRO A 81 24.03 -2.21 -14.53
CA PRO A 81 23.99 -3.63 -14.22
C PRO A 81 25.38 -4.26 -14.10
N ALA A 82 26.38 -3.76 -14.82
CA ALA A 82 27.76 -4.22 -14.69
C ALA A 82 28.38 -3.88 -13.32
N VAL A 83 28.05 -2.70 -12.78
CA VAL A 83 28.48 -2.28 -11.45
C VAL A 83 27.72 -3.05 -10.38
N LEU A 84 26.41 -3.22 -10.58
CA LEU A 84 25.55 -3.98 -9.68
C LEU A 84 25.99 -5.45 -9.57
N ALA A 85 26.32 -6.09 -10.70
CA ALA A 85 26.85 -7.45 -10.72
C ALA A 85 28.14 -7.58 -9.88
N ARG A 86 29.06 -6.61 -10.03
CA ARG A 86 30.30 -6.59 -9.26
C ARG A 86 30.04 -6.35 -7.78
N ALA A 87 29.14 -5.44 -7.42
CA ALA A 87 28.80 -5.14 -6.03
C ALA A 87 28.21 -6.37 -5.32
N ALA A 88 27.20 -7.00 -5.94
CA ALA A 88 26.57 -8.21 -5.44
C ALA A 88 27.58 -9.35 -5.26
N ALA A 89 28.37 -9.67 -6.30
CA ALA A 89 29.38 -10.72 -6.21
C ALA A 89 30.48 -10.43 -5.18
N SER A 90 30.87 -9.17 -5.01
CA SER A 90 31.88 -8.79 -4.03
C SER A 90 31.36 -8.97 -2.61
N LEU A 91 30.13 -8.49 -2.33
CA LEU A 91 29.51 -8.70 -1.02
C LEU A 91 29.28 -10.19 -0.76
N ASP A 92 28.93 -10.96 -1.79
CA ASP A 92 28.73 -12.40 -1.67
C ASP A 92 30.01 -13.13 -1.27
N VAL A 93 31.14 -12.79 -1.91
CA VAL A 93 32.46 -13.31 -1.53
C VAL A 93 32.85 -12.89 -0.11
N LEU A 94 32.59 -11.64 0.27
CA LEU A 94 32.91 -11.13 1.61
C LEU A 94 32.07 -11.78 2.72
N THR A 95 30.84 -12.16 2.40
CA THR A 95 29.89 -12.75 3.35
C THR A 95 29.92 -14.27 3.37
N GLY A 96 30.62 -14.89 2.42
CA GLY A 96 30.70 -16.35 2.28
C GLY A 96 29.43 -16.97 1.70
N GLY A 97 28.73 -16.27 0.80
CA GLY A 97 27.55 -16.81 0.12
C GLY A 97 26.21 -16.34 0.71
N ARG A 98 26.12 -15.10 1.21
CA ARG A 98 24.91 -14.59 1.89
C ARG A 98 24.21 -13.43 1.16
N VAL A 99 24.30 -13.35 -0.16
CA VAL A 99 23.72 -12.24 -0.93
C VAL A 99 22.73 -12.72 -1.97
N GLU A 100 21.56 -12.10 -2.02
CA GLU A 100 20.60 -12.30 -3.11
C GLU A 100 20.40 -10.97 -3.86
N LEU A 101 19.90 -11.00 -5.10
CA LEU A 101 19.68 -9.78 -5.90
C LEU A 101 18.21 -9.60 -6.24
N GLY A 102 17.49 -8.91 -5.37
CA GLY A 102 16.20 -8.31 -5.76
C GLY A 102 16.44 -7.19 -6.78
N LEU A 103 15.79 -7.27 -7.95
CA LEU A 103 16.00 -6.34 -9.05
C LEU A 103 14.67 -5.77 -9.56
N GLY A 104 14.59 -4.44 -9.61
CA GLY A 104 13.39 -3.72 -10.05
C GLY A 104 13.66 -2.82 -11.24
N ALA A 105 12.60 -2.54 -12.00
CA ALA A 105 12.66 -1.64 -13.15
C ALA A 105 12.68 -0.13 -12.78
N GLY A 106 12.55 0.20 -11.48
CA GLY A 106 12.45 1.57 -10.95
C GLY A 106 11.00 2.07 -10.93
N ALA A 107 10.40 2.18 -9.74
CA ALA A 107 8.97 2.48 -9.57
C ALA A 107 8.62 3.97 -9.71
N PHE A 108 9.60 4.88 -9.59
CA PHE A 108 9.37 6.32 -9.60
C PHE A 108 10.24 7.03 -10.67
N PRO A 109 9.72 7.20 -11.90
CA PRO A 109 10.47 7.76 -13.01
C PRO A 109 11.00 9.18 -12.77
N ASP A 110 10.27 10.00 -12.02
CA ASP A 110 10.65 11.40 -11.77
C ASP A 110 11.88 11.48 -10.84
N GLY A 111 11.90 10.72 -9.75
CA GLY A 111 13.05 10.66 -8.85
C GLY A 111 14.28 10.01 -9.51
N VAL A 112 14.06 8.98 -10.33
CA VAL A 112 15.11 8.40 -11.18
C VAL A 112 15.71 9.47 -12.09
N ALA A 113 14.87 10.22 -12.82
CA ALA A 113 15.33 11.27 -13.72
C ALA A 113 16.03 12.42 -12.98
N ALA A 114 15.55 12.78 -11.78
CA ALA A 114 16.15 13.81 -10.94
C ALA A 114 17.59 13.49 -10.52
N LEU A 115 17.93 12.20 -10.43
CA LEU A 115 19.30 11.71 -10.15
C LEU A 115 20.08 11.31 -11.42
N GLY A 116 19.61 11.71 -12.60
CA GLY A 116 20.30 11.46 -13.88
C GLY A 116 20.05 10.08 -14.48
N GLY A 117 19.11 9.31 -13.94
CA GLY A 117 18.66 8.05 -14.54
C GLY A 117 17.77 8.27 -15.77
N PRO A 118 17.62 7.25 -16.63
CA PRO A 118 16.83 7.35 -17.85
C PRO A 118 15.32 7.35 -17.56
N ARG A 119 14.56 8.16 -18.31
CA ARG A 119 13.10 7.98 -18.43
C ARG A 119 12.82 6.91 -19.47
N ARG A 120 12.21 5.80 -19.03
CA ARG A 120 11.83 4.68 -19.89
C ARG A 120 10.32 4.54 -19.91
N THR A 121 9.79 4.18 -21.08
CA THR A 121 8.43 3.64 -21.20
C THR A 121 8.34 2.28 -20.50
N ALA A 122 7.12 1.81 -20.21
CA ALA A 122 6.93 0.50 -19.60
C ALA A 122 7.54 -0.65 -20.43
N ALA A 123 7.52 -0.55 -21.76
CA ALA A 123 8.11 -1.56 -22.64
C ALA A 123 9.64 -1.55 -22.57
N GLU A 124 10.26 -0.38 -22.65
CA GLU A 124 11.71 -0.22 -22.51
C GLU A 124 12.19 -0.64 -21.12
N SER A 125 11.42 -0.39 -20.07
CA SER A 125 11.76 -0.85 -18.71
C SER A 125 11.84 -2.38 -18.61
N VAL A 126 10.91 -3.11 -19.22
CA VAL A 126 10.94 -4.58 -19.26
C VAL A 126 12.11 -5.08 -20.11
N ALA A 127 12.36 -4.47 -21.27
CA ALA A 127 13.47 -4.83 -22.15
C ALA A 127 14.84 -4.57 -21.47
N ALA A 128 15.02 -3.40 -20.86
CA ALA A 128 16.22 -3.05 -20.11
C ALA A 128 16.47 -4.01 -18.96
N LEU A 129 15.43 -4.43 -18.23
CA LEU A 129 15.57 -5.40 -17.15
C LEU A 129 16.01 -6.77 -17.68
N ALA A 130 15.47 -7.24 -18.80
CA ALA A 130 15.91 -8.48 -19.45
C ALA A 130 17.39 -8.43 -19.84
N GLU A 131 17.84 -7.32 -20.45
CA GLU A 131 19.24 -7.11 -20.81
C GLU A 131 20.14 -7.03 -19.57
N ALA A 132 19.68 -6.37 -18.50
CA ALA A 132 20.42 -6.27 -17.25
C ALA A 132 20.67 -7.65 -16.63
N ILE A 133 19.67 -8.55 -16.63
CA ILE A 133 19.84 -9.93 -16.16
C ILE A 133 20.92 -10.65 -16.98
N ALA A 134 20.92 -10.49 -18.31
CA ALA A 134 21.94 -11.08 -19.17
C ALA A 134 23.34 -10.53 -18.86
N VAL A 135 23.47 -9.21 -18.66
CA VAL A 135 24.75 -8.56 -18.27
C VAL A 135 25.24 -9.10 -16.93
N VAL A 136 24.36 -9.17 -15.92
CA VAL A 136 24.69 -9.64 -14.57
C VAL A 136 25.19 -11.08 -14.60
N ARG A 137 24.42 -11.99 -15.21
CA ARG A 137 24.80 -13.40 -15.33
C ARG A 137 26.10 -13.58 -16.11
N ALA A 138 26.30 -12.85 -17.21
CA ALA A 138 27.53 -12.92 -17.99
C ALA A 138 28.78 -12.54 -17.19
N LEU A 139 28.67 -11.56 -16.29
CA LEU A 139 29.78 -11.10 -15.44
C LEU A 139 30.04 -11.98 -14.23
N TRP A 140 29.05 -12.75 -13.77
CA TRP A 140 29.23 -13.75 -12.70
C TRP A 140 29.83 -15.06 -13.22
N THR A 141 29.55 -15.44 -14.46
CA THR A 141 30.10 -16.67 -15.05
C THR A 141 31.59 -16.50 -15.41
N PRO A 142 32.51 -17.28 -14.79
CA PRO A 142 33.94 -17.27 -15.13
C PRO A 142 34.20 -17.55 -16.61
N GLY A 143 35.32 -17.04 -17.14
CA GLY A 143 35.78 -17.37 -18.48
C GLY A 143 36.28 -16.14 -19.27
N PRO A 144 36.18 -16.17 -20.61
CA PRO A 144 36.71 -15.11 -21.46
C PRO A 144 35.94 -13.80 -21.27
N ALA A 145 36.51 -12.72 -21.83
CA ALA A 145 35.85 -11.43 -21.89
C ALA A 145 34.46 -11.54 -22.55
N ARG A 146 33.48 -10.85 -21.96
CA ARG A 146 32.09 -10.84 -22.37
C ARG A 146 31.78 -9.63 -23.22
N THR A 147 31.00 -9.88 -24.26
CA THR A 147 30.36 -8.85 -25.05
C THR A 147 28.87 -9.06 -24.98
N VAL A 148 28.14 -8.01 -24.66
CA VAL A 148 26.67 -7.95 -24.67
C VAL A 148 26.34 -6.73 -25.50
N ASP A 149 25.56 -6.90 -26.56
CA ASP A 149 25.20 -5.84 -27.48
C ASP A 149 23.70 -5.56 -27.38
N GLY A 150 23.29 -5.09 -26.19
CA GLY A 150 21.90 -4.70 -25.91
C GLY A 150 21.61 -3.26 -26.32
N GLU A 151 20.32 -2.94 -26.46
CA GLU A 151 19.82 -1.61 -26.78
C GLU A 151 19.99 -0.65 -25.59
N HIS A 152 19.83 -1.16 -24.37
CA HIS A 152 19.92 -0.38 -23.15
C HIS A 152 21.24 -0.59 -22.41
N TYR A 153 21.81 -1.80 -22.47
CA TYR A 153 23.06 -2.12 -21.78
C TYR A 153 24.04 -2.88 -22.66
N ARG A 154 25.29 -2.41 -22.65
CA ARG A 154 26.37 -2.95 -23.47
C ARG A 154 27.58 -3.36 -22.63
N LEU A 155 28.16 -4.52 -22.93
CA LEU A 155 29.51 -4.90 -22.53
C LEU A 155 30.38 -5.01 -23.78
N ALA A 156 31.57 -4.43 -23.74
CA ALA A 156 32.53 -4.50 -24.85
C ALA A 156 33.84 -5.11 -24.35
N GLY A 157 33.94 -6.44 -24.37
CA GLY A 157 35.11 -7.16 -23.87
C GLY A 157 35.32 -7.04 -22.35
N ALA A 158 34.24 -6.95 -21.58
CA ALA A 158 34.30 -6.85 -20.12
C ALA A 158 34.76 -8.20 -19.53
N ARG A 159 35.76 -8.17 -18.64
CA ARG A 159 36.21 -9.39 -17.96
C ARG A 159 35.24 -9.75 -16.83
N PRO A 160 34.70 -10.98 -16.79
CA PRO A 160 33.91 -11.45 -15.64
C PRO A 160 34.67 -11.34 -14.33
N GLY A 161 33.94 -11.21 -13.23
CA GLY A 161 34.48 -11.33 -11.88
C GLY A 161 34.24 -10.11 -10.96
N PRO A 162 34.35 -10.29 -9.63
CA PRO A 162 34.63 -11.57 -8.95
C PRO A 162 33.50 -12.57 -9.18
N THR A 163 33.83 -13.85 -9.20
CA THR A 163 32.81 -14.91 -9.25
C THR A 163 32.15 -14.97 -7.88
N PRO A 164 30.81 -14.94 -7.81
CA PRO A 164 30.09 -15.14 -6.56
C PRO A 164 30.53 -16.40 -5.81
N ALA A 165 30.43 -16.38 -4.48
CA ALA A 165 30.72 -17.53 -3.63
C ALA A 165 29.62 -18.60 -3.71
N HIS A 166 28.39 -18.22 -4.07
CA HIS A 166 27.29 -19.11 -4.40
C HIS A 166 26.49 -18.61 -5.61
N ASP A 167 25.54 -19.41 -6.09
CA ASP A 167 24.63 -19.02 -7.16
C ASP A 167 23.61 -17.98 -6.65
N ILE A 168 23.99 -16.70 -6.68
CA ILE A 168 23.13 -15.57 -6.32
C ILE A 168 21.86 -15.59 -7.17
N GLY A 169 20.70 -15.67 -6.51
CA GLY A 169 19.39 -15.59 -7.15
C GLY A 169 19.05 -14.17 -7.59
N ILE A 170 18.39 -14.06 -8.74
CA ILE A 170 17.81 -12.79 -9.21
C ILE A 170 16.30 -12.82 -8.99
N TRP A 171 15.80 -11.99 -8.09
CA TRP A 171 14.39 -11.95 -7.69
C TRP A 171 13.70 -10.69 -8.21
N LEU A 172 12.52 -10.82 -8.81
CA LEU A 172 11.82 -9.68 -9.41
C LEU A 172 10.56 -9.32 -8.64
N GLY A 173 10.43 -8.03 -8.29
CA GLY A 173 9.16 -7.43 -7.88
C GLY A 173 8.31 -7.13 -9.11
N ALA A 174 7.44 -8.07 -9.47
CA ALA A 174 6.69 -8.06 -10.73
C ALA A 174 5.18 -8.17 -10.50
N TYR A 175 4.40 -7.34 -11.21
CA TYR A 175 2.94 -7.30 -11.06
C TYR A 175 2.18 -7.43 -12.38
N LYS A 176 2.61 -6.69 -13.41
CA LYS A 176 1.93 -6.70 -14.71
C LYS A 176 2.39 -7.86 -15.57
N ARG A 177 1.49 -8.35 -16.44
CA ARG A 177 1.67 -9.54 -17.30
C ARG A 177 3.07 -9.68 -17.91
N ARG A 178 3.60 -8.64 -18.57
CA ARG A 178 4.93 -8.70 -19.23
C ARG A 178 6.09 -8.91 -18.26
N MET A 179 6.00 -8.36 -17.05
CA MET A 179 7.00 -8.54 -15.98
C MET A 179 6.90 -9.94 -15.36
N LEU A 180 5.68 -10.46 -15.19
CA LEU A 180 5.47 -11.84 -14.73
C LEU A 180 6.00 -12.85 -15.76
N GLU A 181 5.77 -12.60 -17.04
CA GLU A 181 6.36 -13.43 -18.10
C GLU A 181 7.90 -13.34 -18.12
N LEU A 182 8.47 -12.14 -17.92
CA LEU A 182 9.92 -11.98 -17.78
C LEU A 182 10.47 -12.79 -16.59
N THR A 183 9.75 -12.77 -15.46
CA THR A 183 10.08 -13.53 -14.25
C THR A 183 10.16 -15.02 -14.56
N GLY A 184 9.11 -15.58 -15.19
CA GLY A 184 9.08 -16.97 -15.64
C GLY A 184 10.27 -17.35 -16.53
N ARG A 185 10.62 -16.49 -17.48
CA ARG A 185 11.70 -16.78 -18.45
C ARG A 185 13.10 -16.67 -17.85
N LEU A 186 13.37 -15.68 -16.99
CA LEU A 186 14.75 -15.28 -16.68
C LEU A 186 15.09 -15.18 -15.18
N ALA A 187 14.11 -15.05 -14.29
CA ALA A 187 14.36 -14.84 -12.86
C ALA A 187 14.44 -16.16 -12.09
N ASP A 188 15.03 -16.10 -10.90
CA ASP A 188 15.17 -17.22 -9.96
C ASP A 188 14.18 -17.07 -8.79
N GLY A 189 13.52 -15.92 -8.67
CA GLY A 189 12.47 -15.67 -7.70
C GLY A 189 11.48 -14.60 -8.12
N TRP A 190 10.26 -14.69 -7.59
CA TRP A 190 9.22 -13.67 -7.66
C TRP A 190 8.96 -13.13 -6.25
N LEU A 191 8.96 -11.81 -6.09
CA LEU A 191 8.82 -11.13 -4.80
C LEU A 191 7.77 -10.00 -4.86
N PRO A 192 6.47 -10.33 -4.96
CA PRO A 192 5.39 -9.36 -4.79
C PRO A 192 5.27 -8.90 -3.33
N SER A 193 4.59 -7.78 -3.12
CA SER A 193 4.16 -7.32 -1.79
C SER A 193 2.65 -7.40 -1.63
N TYR A 194 2.20 -7.73 -0.42
CA TYR A 194 0.79 -7.82 -0.05
C TYR A 194 -0.03 -6.61 -0.47
N GLY A 195 0.48 -5.39 -0.26
CA GLY A 195 -0.21 -4.15 -0.67
C GLY A 195 -0.38 -3.95 -2.19
N TYR A 196 0.24 -4.78 -3.03
CA TYR A 196 0.18 -4.68 -4.50
C TYR A 196 -0.37 -5.92 -5.20
N ALA A 197 -0.37 -7.05 -4.51
CA ALA A 197 -0.92 -8.31 -4.98
C ALA A 197 -1.55 -8.97 -3.77
N ALA A 198 -2.88 -8.90 -3.68
CA ALA A 198 -3.62 -9.56 -2.62
C ALA A 198 -3.47 -11.08 -2.73
N PRO A 199 -3.59 -11.83 -1.63
CA PRO A 199 -3.51 -13.30 -1.62
C PRO A 199 -4.34 -13.98 -2.70
N GLU A 200 -5.55 -13.46 -2.94
CA GLU A 200 -6.50 -13.99 -3.93
C GLU A 200 -6.04 -13.78 -5.39
N GLU A 201 -5.11 -12.85 -5.63
CA GLU A 201 -4.56 -12.58 -6.96
C GLU A 201 -3.35 -13.47 -7.30
N LEU A 202 -2.71 -14.06 -6.28
CA LEU A 202 -1.45 -14.80 -6.43
C LEU A 202 -1.58 -15.98 -7.38
N ALA A 203 -2.68 -16.73 -7.33
CA ALA A 203 -2.93 -17.88 -8.20
C ALA A 203 -2.89 -17.51 -9.69
N ALA A 204 -3.55 -16.41 -10.07
CA ALA A 204 -3.60 -15.95 -11.45
C ALA A 204 -2.22 -15.45 -11.92
N MET A 205 -1.46 -14.82 -11.03
CA MET A 205 -0.12 -14.31 -11.31
C MET A 205 0.90 -15.45 -11.41
N ASN A 206 0.83 -16.43 -10.52
CA ASN A 206 1.61 -17.68 -10.56
C ASN A 206 1.43 -18.39 -11.89
N ALA A 207 0.19 -18.57 -12.35
CA ALA A 207 -0.10 -19.22 -13.63
C ALA A 207 0.56 -18.51 -14.83
N VAL A 208 0.74 -17.18 -14.77
CA VAL A 208 1.50 -16.44 -15.78
C VAL A 208 2.98 -16.82 -15.77
N ILE A 209 3.58 -16.83 -14.59
CA ILE A 209 5.01 -17.12 -14.39
C ILE A 209 5.30 -18.56 -14.82
N ASP A 210 4.50 -19.52 -14.36
CA ASP A 210 4.70 -20.94 -14.63
C ASP A 210 4.57 -21.24 -16.12
N LYS A 211 3.55 -20.65 -16.77
CA LYS A 211 3.41 -20.78 -18.22
C LYS A 211 4.63 -20.21 -18.94
N ALA A 212 5.10 -19.03 -18.55
CA ALA A 212 6.26 -18.40 -19.20
C ALA A 212 7.56 -19.16 -18.94
N ALA A 213 7.71 -19.80 -17.77
CA ALA A 213 8.82 -20.70 -17.46
C ALA A 213 8.78 -21.94 -18.37
N ALA A 214 7.62 -22.60 -18.44
CA ALA A 214 7.43 -23.79 -19.28
C ALA A 214 7.64 -23.48 -20.78
N ASP A 215 7.09 -22.36 -21.28
CA ASP A 215 7.30 -21.90 -22.66
C ASP A 215 8.79 -21.64 -22.97
N ALA A 216 9.59 -21.28 -21.96
CA ALA A 216 11.03 -21.08 -22.06
C ALA A 216 11.85 -22.36 -21.76
N GLY A 217 11.19 -23.51 -21.54
CA GLY A 217 11.85 -24.77 -21.24
C GLY A 217 12.45 -24.83 -19.83
N ARG A 218 11.98 -24.00 -18.90
CA ARG A 218 12.39 -24.00 -17.49
C ARG A 218 11.34 -24.70 -16.63
N ASP A 219 11.80 -25.36 -15.57
CA ASP A 219 10.92 -25.85 -14.51
C ASP A 219 10.35 -24.65 -13.72
N PRO A 220 9.01 -24.49 -13.61
CA PRO A 220 8.41 -23.50 -12.73
C PRO A 220 8.91 -23.57 -11.28
N GLY A 221 9.21 -24.78 -10.79
CA GLY A 221 9.78 -25.02 -9.46
C GLY A 221 11.24 -24.58 -9.33
N ALA A 222 11.92 -24.12 -10.39
CA ALA A 222 13.22 -23.47 -10.29
C ALA A 222 13.12 -21.98 -9.94
N ILE A 223 11.90 -21.44 -9.82
CA ILE A 223 11.64 -20.04 -9.53
C ILE A 223 10.98 -19.99 -8.15
N ARG A 224 11.69 -19.48 -7.15
CA ARG A 224 11.15 -19.36 -5.79
C ARG A 224 10.02 -18.34 -5.75
N ARG A 225 9.03 -18.56 -4.88
CA ARG A 225 7.93 -17.61 -4.63
C ARG A 225 8.15 -16.99 -3.25
N LEU A 226 8.41 -15.70 -3.21
CA LEU A 226 8.56 -14.93 -1.99
C LEU A 226 7.41 -13.93 -1.86
N TYR A 227 7.10 -13.46 -0.66
CA TYR A 227 6.02 -12.50 -0.45
C TYR A 227 6.38 -11.53 0.68
N ASN A 228 6.34 -10.23 0.38
CA ASN A 228 6.43 -9.22 1.43
C ASN A 228 5.08 -9.11 2.13
N VAL A 229 5.08 -9.34 3.44
CA VAL A 229 3.88 -9.30 4.29
C VAL A 229 3.99 -8.14 5.28
N SER A 230 2.85 -7.59 5.65
CA SER A 230 2.73 -6.48 6.60
C SER A 230 1.36 -6.58 7.27
N GLY A 231 1.27 -6.22 8.54
CA GLY A 231 0.03 -6.30 9.27
C GLY A 231 0.23 -6.06 10.77
N SER A 232 -0.73 -6.48 11.58
CA SER A 232 -0.70 -6.30 13.04
C SER A 232 -1.00 -7.61 13.77
N PHE A 233 -0.27 -7.88 14.85
CA PHE A 233 -0.55 -9.01 15.74
C PHE A 233 -1.67 -8.75 16.74
N ASP A 234 -2.08 -7.48 16.88
CA ASP A 234 -3.08 -7.03 17.84
C ASP A 234 -4.35 -6.51 17.12
N GLY A 235 -4.45 -6.68 15.79
CA GLY A 235 -5.62 -6.29 14.99
C GLY A 235 -6.72 -7.36 14.96
N ASP A 236 -7.92 -6.98 14.51
CA ASP A 236 -9.08 -7.87 14.44
C ASP A 236 -9.51 -8.17 12.99
N GLY A 237 -9.34 -9.42 12.57
CA GLY A 237 -9.92 -9.97 11.33
C GLY A 237 -9.25 -9.56 10.02
N GLY A 238 -9.28 -10.45 9.02
CA GLY A 238 -8.67 -10.24 7.71
C GLY A 238 -7.27 -10.88 7.58
N TRP A 239 -6.62 -10.63 6.44
CA TRP A 239 -5.25 -11.09 6.21
C TRP A 239 -4.27 -10.32 7.08
N PHE A 240 -3.36 -11.06 7.72
CA PHE A 240 -2.27 -10.51 8.52
C PHE A 240 -2.74 -9.59 9.66
N ALA A 241 -3.90 -9.92 10.25
CA ALA A 241 -4.48 -9.22 11.38
C ALA A 241 -4.90 -10.24 12.46
N GLY A 242 -4.36 -10.08 13.65
CA GLY A 242 -4.66 -10.93 14.81
C GLY A 242 -3.47 -11.74 15.30
N PRO A 243 -3.69 -12.66 16.25
CA PRO A 243 -2.60 -13.29 16.99
C PRO A 243 -1.69 -14.13 16.08
N PRO A 244 -0.43 -14.41 16.51
CA PRO A 244 0.54 -15.19 15.74
C PRO A 244 0.03 -16.52 15.16
N ALA A 245 -0.91 -17.18 15.86
CA ALA A 245 -1.53 -18.41 15.37
C ALA A 245 -2.33 -18.22 14.07
N VAL A 246 -3.09 -17.12 13.97
CA VAL A 246 -3.87 -16.79 12.76
C VAL A 246 -2.93 -16.48 11.60
N TRP A 247 -1.85 -15.74 11.85
CA TRP A 247 -0.79 -15.51 10.87
C TRP A 247 -0.17 -16.83 10.39
N ALA A 248 0.12 -17.75 11.31
CA ALA A 248 0.75 -19.01 10.96
C ALA A 248 -0.15 -19.86 10.04
N GLU A 249 -1.45 -19.90 10.30
CA GLU A 249 -2.43 -20.58 9.44
C GLU A 249 -2.49 -19.96 8.03
N GLN A 250 -2.58 -18.63 7.96
CA GLN A 250 -2.63 -17.88 6.69
C GLN A 250 -1.36 -18.06 5.85
N LEU A 251 -0.18 -17.96 6.47
CA LEU A 251 1.09 -18.17 5.75
C LEU A 251 1.29 -19.63 5.35
N ALA A 252 0.85 -20.59 6.17
CA ALA A 252 0.89 -22.00 5.80
C ALA A 252 -0.05 -22.30 4.63
N GLU A 253 -1.25 -21.71 4.60
CA GLU A 253 -2.16 -21.80 3.46
C GLU A 253 -1.49 -21.29 2.19
N LEU A 254 -0.92 -20.08 2.20
CA LEU A 254 -0.20 -19.51 1.06
C LEU A 254 0.98 -20.36 0.59
N ALA A 255 1.69 -21.01 1.52
CA ALA A 255 2.77 -21.91 1.15
C ALA A 255 2.26 -23.16 0.41
N LEU A 256 1.16 -23.75 0.87
CA LEU A 256 0.62 -24.99 0.33
C LEU A 256 -0.21 -24.79 -0.95
N SER A 257 -0.99 -23.71 -1.02
CA SER A 257 -1.89 -23.43 -2.14
C SER A 257 -1.19 -22.68 -3.28
N GLU A 258 -0.36 -21.69 -2.94
CA GLU A 258 0.29 -20.78 -3.88
C GLU A 258 1.80 -21.00 -4.04
N GLY A 259 2.37 -21.93 -3.28
CA GLY A 259 3.79 -22.29 -3.36
C GLY A 259 4.74 -21.24 -2.77
N VAL A 260 4.21 -20.30 -1.98
CA VAL A 260 5.02 -19.25 -1.34
C VAL A 260 5.95 -19.88 -0.33
N SER A 261 7.25 -19.72 -0.56
CA SER A 261 8.32 -20.35 0.23
C SER A 261 9.25 -19.33 0.87
N GLY A 262 9.07 -18.03 0.61
CA GLY A 262 9.74 -16.96 1.33
C GLY A 262 8.73 -15.96 1.87
N PHE A 263 8.76 -15.65 3.16
CA PHE A 263 7.91 -14.61 3.76
C PHE A 263 8.79 -13.53 4.38
N VAL A 264 8.62 -12.28 3.95
CA VAL A 264 9.43 -11.16 4.42
C VAL A 264 8.53 -10.15 5.11
N LEU A 265 8.60 -10.08 6.43
CA LEU A 265 7.76 -9.19 7.23
C LEU A 265 8.35 -7.78 7.27
N ALA A 266 7.54 -6.78 6.90
CA ALA A 266 7.85 -5.38 7.19
C ALA A 266 7.56 -5.09 8.67
N VAL A 267 8.61 -4.85 9.46
CA VAL A 267 8.49 -4.46 10.87
C VAL A 267 9.32 -3.22 11.17
N GLY A 268 8.84 -2.42 12.13
CA GLY A 268 9.57 -1.28 12.67
C GLY A 268 10.02 -1.46 14.13
N ASN A 269 9.65 -2.57 14.79
CA ASN A 269 9.89 -2.76 16.22
C ASN A 269 10.30 -4.19 16.59
N ASP A 270 10.98 -4.31 17.74
CA ASP A 270 11.51 -5.58 18.26
C ASP A 270 10.42 -6.56 18.70
N THR A 271 9.28 -6.07 19.20
CA THR A 271 8.20 -6.89 19.74
C THR A 271 7.58 -7.76 18.65
N ASP A 272 7.21 -7.14 17.54
CA ASP A 272 6.60 -7.83 16.41
C ASP A 272 7.60 -8.73 15.69
N LEU A 273 8.87 -8.31 15.61
CA LEU A 273 9.93 -9.18 15.08
C LEU A 273 10.08 -10.47 15.90
N ARG A 274 10.01 -10.38 17.24
CA ARG A 274 10.07 -11.56 18.12
C ARG A 274 8.85 -12.46 17.95
N ARG A 275 7.64 -11.90 17.99
CA ARG A 275 6.39 -12.66 17.74
C ARG A 275 6.48 -13.40 16.40
N TYR A 276 6.95 -12.72 15.35
CA TYR A 276 7.11 -13.33 14.04
C TYR A 276 8.14 -14.47 14.02
N ALA A 277 9.33 -14.25 14.56
CA ALA A 277 10.41 -15.24 14.50
C ALA A 277 10.23 -16.41 15.47
N GLU A 278 9.75 -16.14 16.68
CA GLU A 278 9.67 -17.12 17.78
C GLU A 278 8.33 -17.89 17.77
N GLU A 279 7.26 -17.30 17.24
CA GLU A 279 5.91 -17.90 17.25
C GLU A 279 5.42 -18.25 15.84
N VAL A 280 5.40 -17.28 14.91
CA VAL A 280 4.81 -17.48 13.57
C VAL A 280 5.66 -18.43 12.72
N ALA A 281 6.93 -18.11 12.49
CA ALA A 281 7.81 -18.89 11.62
C ALA A 281 7.88 -20.39 11.98
N PRO A 282 8.12 -20.80 13.24
CA PRO A 282 8.12 -22.22 13.60
C PRO A 282 6.73 -22.87 13.46
N ALA A 283 5.64 -22.15 13.75
CA ALA A 283 4.29 -22.68 13.58
C ALA A 283 3.96 -22.94 12.10
N VAL A 284 4.30 -22.02 11.20
CA VAL A 284 4.15 -22.22 9.75
C VAL A 284 4.93 -23.44 9.28
N ARG A 285 6.20 -23.57 9.70
CA ARG A 285 7.03 -24.74 9.36
C ARG A 285 6.38 -26.04 9.83
N ALA A 286 5.82 -26.06 11.05
CA ALA A 286 5.15 -27.23 11.59
C ALA A 286 3.87 -27.58 10.81
N LEU A 287 3.03 -26.60 10.50
CA LEU A 287 1.80 -26.79 9.72
C LEU A 287 2.08 -27.32 8.32
N VAL A 288 3.01 -26.69 7.59
CA VAL A 288 3.39 -27.12 6.23
C VAL A 288 4.03 -28.50 6.24
N ALA A 289 4.90 -28.80 7.22
CA ALA A 289 5.51 -30.13 7.35
C ALA A 289 4.47 -31.23 7.65
N ALA A 290 3.49 -30.93 8.51
CA ALA A 290 2.41 -31.87 8.81
C ALA A 290 1.56 -32.18 7.57
N GLU A 291 1.22 -31.17 6.78
CA GLU A 291 0.46 -31.36 5.54
C GLU A 291 1.27 -32.13 4.48
N ARG A 292 2.55 -31.77 4.27
CA ARG A 292 3.44 -32.48 3.33
C ARG A 292 3.68 -33.95 3.71
N ALA A 293 3.61 -34.29 5.00
CA ALA A 293 3.79 -35.65 5.50
C ALA A 293 2.50 -36.49 5.47
N ALA A 294 1.34 -35.86 5.31
CA ALA A 294 0.07 -36.56 5.26
C ALA A 294 0.00 -37.47 4.02
N PRO A 295 -0.49 -38.72 4.15
CA PRO A 295 -0.75 -39.56 2.99
C PRO A 295 -1.73 -38.84 2.04
N PRO A 296 -1.57 -38.94 0.71
CA PRO A 296 -2.54 -38.38 -0.20
C PRO A 296 -3.93 -38.90 0.16
N ALA A 297 -4.87 -37.99 0.41
CA ALA A 297 -6.23 -38.34 0.79
C ALA A 297 -6.77 -39.39 -0.20
N GLN A 298 -7.13 -40.57 0.29
CA GLN A 298 -7.84 -41.55 -0.54
C GLN A 298 -9.11 -40.86 -1.04
N PRO A 299 -9.42 -40.89 -2.35
CA PRO A 299 -10.68 -40.37 -2.84
C PRO A 299 -11.80 -41.10 -2.11
N GLY A 300 -12.47 -40.38 -1.21
CA GLY A 300 -13.53 -40.92 -0.38
C GLY A 300 -14.56 -41.59 -1.27
N THR A 301 -14.82 -42.87 -1.00
CA THR A 301 -15.90 -43.62 -1.62
C THR A 301 -17.20 -42.85 -1.44
N ALA A 302 -17.71 -42.30 -2.54
CA ALA A 302 -19.04 -41.73 -2.59
C ALA A 302 -20.02 -42.79 -2.09
N THR A 303 -20.61 -42.54 -0.92
CA THR A 303 -21.71 -43.34 -0.41
C THR A 303 -22.89 -43.13 -1.36
N PRO A 304 -23.46 -44.18 -1.97
CA PRO A 304 -24.59 -44.03 -2.88
C PRO A 304 -25.79 -43.41 -2.14
N PRO A 305 -26.57 -42.53 -2.77
CA PRO A 305 -27.78 -41.99 -2.15
C PRO A 305 -28.76 -43.14 -1.86
N GLY A 306 -29.14 -43.26 -0.59
CA GLY A 306 -30.18 -44.17 -0.15
C GLY A 306 -31.52 -43.87 -0.82
N THR A 307 -32.19 -44.94 -1.25
CA THR A 307 -33.48 -44.97 -1.92
C THR A 307 -34.59 -44.28 -1.13
N ALA A 308 -35.18 -43.23 -1.71
CA ALA A 308 -36.49 -42.71 -1.32
C ALA A 308 -37.48 -42.90 -2.49
N THR A 309 -38.54 -43.67 -2.22
CA THR A 309 -39.64 -43.99 -3.12
C THR A 309 -40.61 -42.79 -3.28
N PRO A 310 -41.16 -42.51 -4.48
CA PRO A 310 -42.04 -41.36 -4.73
C PRO A 310 -43.54 -41.71 -4.60
N PRO A 311 -44.42 -40.71 -4.55
CA PRO A 311 -45.70 -40.74 -5.25
C PRO A 311 -45.75 -39.56 -6.25
N ASP A 312 -45.81 -39.85 -7.55
CA ASP A 312 -47.01 -40.01 -8.38
C ASP A 312 -47.60 -38.68 -8.88
N GLY A 313 -47.67 -38.54 -10.21
CA GLY A 313 -48.74 -37.74 -10.82
C GLY A 313 -48.36 -36.82 -11.98
N ALA A 314 -48.54 -37.36 -13.19
CA ALA A 314 -49.03 -36.69 -14.40
C ALA A 314 -48.06 -35.88 -15.31
N THR A 315 -48.11 -36.31 -16.57
CA THR A 315 -47.36 -35.91 -17.76
C THR A 315 -48.15 -34.86 -18.60
N PRO A 316 -47.79 -34.53 -19.87
CA PRO A 316 -47.34 -33.19 -20.24
C PRO A 316 -48.26 -32.53 -21.27
N ARG A 317 -48.15 -31.22 -21.52
CA ARG A 317 -48.66 -30.61 -22.77
C ARG A 317 -47.82 -29.44 -23.26
N ASP A 318 -47.39 -29.59 -24.51
CA ASP A 318 -46.99 -28.55 -25.45
C ASP A 318 -48.12 -27.52 -25.67
N ASN A 319 -47.79 -26.26 -25.89
CA ASN A 319 -48.01 -25.61 -27.19
C ASN A 319 -47.44 -24.19 -27.27
N ALA A 320 -46.83 -23.91 -28.41
CA ALA A 320 -46.53 -22.59 -28.94
C ALA A 320 -47.83 -21.84 -29.32
N THR A 321 -47.83 -20.50 -29.31
CA THR A 321 -47.97 -19.64 -30.51
C THR A 321 -48.22 -18.16 -30.19
N GLN A 322 -47.44 -17.31 -30.87
CA GLN A 322 -47.78 -16.12 -31.66
C GLN A 322 -48.51 -14.88 -31.10
N SER A 323 -47.78 -13.76 -31.27
CA SER A 323 -48.15 -12.54 -32.01
C SER A 323 -49.15 -11.53 -31.43
N GLY A 324 -48.83 -10.25 -31.59
CA GLY A 324 -49.83 -9.16 -31.53
C GLY A 324 -49.21 -7.78 -31.37
N SER A 325 -48.90 -7.13 -32.49
CA SER A 325 -48.52 -5.72 -32.64
C SER A 325 -49.49 -4.73 -31.98
N ALA A 326 -49.01 -3.53 -31.62
CA ALA A 326 -49.34 -2.25 -32.30
C ALA A 326 -48.91 -1.00 -31.50
N MET A 327 -48.20 -0.10 -32.19
CA MET A 327 -48.07 1.34 -31.93
C MET A 327 -49.39 2.07 -32.24
N PRO A 328 -49.63 3.33 -31.77
CA PRO A 328 -49.13 4.55 -32.45
C PRO A 328 -48.78 5.73 -31.48
N SER A 329 -47.66 6.44 -31.67
CA SER A 329 -47.43 7.68 -32.45
C SER A 329 -47.80 9.03 -31.78
N GLY A 330 -46.86 9.99 -31.90
CA GLY A 330 -47.06 11.46 -31.77
C GLY A 330 -46.31 12.05 -30.57
N GLY A 331 -45.53 13.13 -30.64
CA GLY A 331 -45.17 14.05 -31.71
C GLY A 331 -44.40 15.24 -31.09
N ALA A 332 -43.29 15.62 -31.72
CA ALA A 332 -42.51 16.86 -31.72
C ALA A 332 -42.62 17.90 -30.58
N THR A 333 -41.47 18.41 -30.11
CA THR A 333 -40.94 19.76 -30.51
C THR A 333 -39.59 20.06 -29.82
N SER A 334 -38.71 20.71 -30.58
CA SER A 334 -37.50 21.48 -30.17
C SER A 334 -37.82 22.97 -30.47
N PRO A 335 -36.96 24.01 -30.24
CA PRO A 335 -35.49 24.02 -30.03
C PRO A 335 -34.96 25.10 -29.04
N GLY A 336 -33.62 25.27 -28.92
CA GLY A 336 -33.03 26.62 -28.80
C GLY A 336 -31.86 26.90 -27.82
N ARG A 337 -30.63 26.80 -28.34
CA ARG A 337 -29.34 27.52 -28.11
C ARG A 337 -29.19 28.67 -27.06
N ALA A 338 -27.99 28.73 -26.45
CA ALA A 338 -26.97 29.83 -26.41
C ALA A 338 -26.23 29.87 -25.04
N THR A 339 -24.96 29.48 -24.91
CA THR A 339 -23.69 30.28 -24.96
C THR A 339 -23.72 31.66 -24.29
N ASP A 340 -22.92 31.86 -23.23
CA ASP A 340 -22.05 33.05 -23.13
C ASP A 340 -20.92 32.93 -22.07
N ARG A 341 -19.82 33.63 -22.36
CA ARG A 341 -18.55 33.80 -21.59
C ARG A 341 -18.59 35.10 -20.76
N ALA A 342 -17.57 35.26 -19.90
CA ALA A 342 -17.03 36.48 -19.23
C ALA A 342 -17.39 36.60 -17.73
N ALA A 343 -16.59 37.13 -16.81
CA ALA A 343 -15.22 37.65 -16.73
C ALA A 343 -14.89 37.88 -15.22
N GLU A 344 -13.61 37.89 -14.82
CA GLU A 344 -13.16 38.37 -13.49
C GLU A 344 -13.31 39.90 -13.35
N PRO A 345 -13.43 40.42 -12.10
CA PRO A 345 -12.45 41.44 -11.68
C PRO A 345 -12.13 41.50 -10.16
N GLY A 346 -10.86 41.77 -9.85
CA GLY A 346 -10.45 42.91 -8.99
C GLY A 346 -10.24 42.69 -7.47
N VAL A 347 -8.99 42.79 -7.03
CA VAL A 347 -8.55 42.96 -5.63
C VAL A 347 -8.62 44.43 -5.19
N PRO A 348 -9.13 44.77 -3.99
CA PRO A 348 -8.78 46.01 -3.29
C PRO A 348 -7.82 45.76 -2.12
N ARG A 349 -6.86 46.69 -1.94
CA ARG A 349 -5.94 46.76 -0.80
C ARG A 349 -6.52 47.63 0.33
N ASP A 350 -6.20 47.18 1.54
CA ASP A 350 -6.09 47.90 2.82
C ASP A 350 -7.39 48.41 3.48
N SER A 351 -7.88 47.66 4.46
CA SER A 351 -8.70 48.15 5.55
C SER A 351 -8.07 47.72 6.87
N GLY A 352 -7.72 48.69 7.70
CA GLY A 352 -7.15 48.48 9.02
C GLY A 352 -8.10 47.64 9.90
N VAL A 353 -7.72 46.38 10.13
CA VAL A 353 -8.37 45.50 11.09
C VAL A 353 -7.67 45.70 12.44
N ARG A 354 -8.41 46.15 13.46
CA ARG A 354 -7.97 46.05 14.86
C ARG A 354 -7.69 44.57 15.14
N GLU A 355 -6.47 44.23 15.56
CA GLU A 355 -6.11 42.87 16.00
C GLU A 355 -7.09 42.42 17.10
N VAL A 356 -7.95 41.46 16.76
CA VAL A 356 -8.81 40.77 17.72
C VAL A 356 -7.94 39.74 18.43
N ALA A 357 -7.94 39.77 19.76
CA ALA A 357 -7.21 38.81 20.58
C ALA A 357 -7.59 37.37 20.18
N GLY A 358 -6.60 36.55 19.86
CA GLY A 358 -6.80 35.15 19.48
C GLY A 358 -7.07 34.87 18.01
N VAL A 359 -7.14 35.88 17.15
CA VAL A 359 -7.22 35.67 15.70
C VAL A 359 -5.82 35.64 15.10
N VAL A 360 -5.43 34.52 14.50
CA VAL A 360 -4.17 34.40 13.77
C VAL A 360 -4.27 35.24 12.48
N PRO A 361 -3.50 36.32 12.31
CA PRO A 361 -3.72 37.25 11.20
C PRO A 361 -3.61 36.55 9.84
N GLY A 362 -4.68 36.63 9.05
CA GLY A 362 -4.80 36.04 7.72
C GLY A 362 -5.20 34.56 7.70
N VAL A 363 -5.31 33.87 8.83
CA VAL A 363 -5.72 32.46 8.89
C VAL A 363 -7.10 32.40 9.55
N VAL A 364 -8.11 31.97 8.81
CA VAL A 364 -9.52 31.99 9.24
C VAL A 364 -10.05 30.56 9.14
N PRO A 365 -10.39 29.90 10.27
CA PRO A 365 -11.06 28.61 10.26
C PRO A 365 -12.33 28.62 9.41
N THR A 366 -12.57 27.52 8.68
CA THR A 366 -13.77 27.30 7.89
C THR A 366 -14.94 26.94 8.81
N ALA A 367 -16.02 27.73 8.72
CA ALA A 367 -17.22 27.52 9.53
C ALA A 367 -18.02 26.31 9.05
N ASP A 368 -18.67 25.64 10.01
CA ASP A 368 -19.58 24.52 9.74
C ASP A 368 -21.01 25.02 9.56
N ASP A 369 -21.24 25.73 8.45
CA ASP A 369 -22.54 26.35 8.14
C ASP A 369 -23.44 25.41 7.29
N VAL A 370 -23.04 24.15 7.12
CA VAL A 370 -23.74 23.20 6.25
C VAL A 370 -24.90 22.54 7.02
N PRO A 371 -26.14 22.58 6.49
CA PRO A 371 -27.25 21.88 7.12
C PRO A 371 -26.99 20.38 7.21
N ARG A 372 -27.24 19.79 8.38
CA ARG A 372 -27.13 18.36 8.63
C ARG A 372 -28.05 17.57 7.71
N ARG A 373 -27.53 16.50 7.12
CA ARG A 373 -28.18 15.61 6.16
C ARG A 373 -28.70 14.33 6.80
N SER A 374 -28.01 13.87 7.84
CA SER A 374 -28.32 12.65 8.59
C SER A 374 -29.31 12.92 9.73
N THR A 375 -30.14 11.92 10.04
CA THR A 375 -30.95 11.88 11.26
C THR A 375 -30.23 11.21 12.43
N GLU A 376 -29.14 10.50 12.14
CA GLU A 376 -28.21 9.90 13.11
C GLU A 376 -27.12 10.94 13.45
N THR A 377 -26.71 10.99 14.72
CA THR A 377 -25.60 11.81 15.20
C THR A 377 -24.61 10.93 15.96
N LEU A 378 -23.31 11.10 15.72
CA LEU A 378 -22.27 10.28 16.36
C LEU A 378 -21.86 10.78 17.74
N TRP A 379 -21.98 12.08 17.95
CA TRP A 379 -21.61 12.72 19.20
C TRP A 379 -22.41 14.00 19.42
N ASP A 380 -22.54 14.37 20.70
CA ASP A 380 -23.05 15.69 21.07
C ASP A 380 -21.91 16.71 20.92
N GLU A 381 -22.11 17.67 20.01
CA GLU A 381 -21.16 18.76 19.77
C GLU A 381 -21.10 19.75 20.93
N ALA A 382 -22.15 19.83 21.76
CA ALA A 382 -22.20 20.70 22.93
C ALA A 382 -21.28 20.21 24.06
N GLU A 383 -20.89 18.93 24.04
CA GLU A 383 -19.95 18.34 25.00
C GLU A 383 -18.48 18.52 24.60
N ARG A 384 -18.19 19.10 23.42
CA ARG A 384 -16.82 19.31 22.96
C ARG A 384 -16.07 20.27 23.90
N PRO A 385 -14.88 19.87 24.40
CA PRO A 385 -14.05 20.77 25.19
C PRO A 385 -13.52 21.91 24.32
N THR A 386 -13.18 23.03 24.96
CA THR A 386 -12.52 24.15 24.30
C THR A 386 -11.12 24.34 24.87
N GLY A 387 -10.19 24.70 24.00
CA GLY A 387 -8.82 24.98 24.36
C GLY A 387 -8.69 26.23 25.24
N PRO A 388 -7.51 26.45 25.84
CA PRO A 388 -7.27 27.66 26.63
C PRO A 388 -7.43 28.90 25.75
N ALA A 389 -8.03 29.95 26.31
CA ALA A 389 -8.18 31.23 25.61
C ALA A 389 -6.81 31.78 25.15
N PRO A 390 -6.69 32.28 23.91
CA PRO A 390 -5.44 32.82 23.39
C PRO A 390 -4.97 34.04 24.21
N ASP A 391 -3.66 34.13 24.43
CA ASP A 391 -3.07 35.30 25.10
C ASP A 391 -2.96 36.48 24.11
N PRO A 392 -3.63 37.62 24.38
CA PRO A 392 -3.63 38.79 23.49
C PRO A 392 -2.23 39.40 23.25
N THR A 393 -1.26 39.06 24.08
CA THR A 393 0.11 39.57 23.98
C THR A 393 0.99 38.75 23.04
N VAL A 394 0.58 37.53 22.68
CA VAL A 394 1.33 36.65 21.78
C VAL A 394 1.36 37.24 20.36
N ARG A 395 2.51 37.09 19.70
CA ARG A 395 2.70 37.44 18.29
C ARG A 395 3.11 36.20 17.52
N TYR A 396 2.38 35.93 16.44
CA TYR A 396 2.61 34.76 15.60
C TYR A 396 3.68 35.05 14.54
N ALA A 397 4.63 34.14 14.39
CA ALA A 397 5.66 34.27 13.37
C ALA A 397 5.15 33.78 12.00
N PRO A 398 5.78 34.21 10.88
CA PRO A 398 5.34 33.82 9.54
C PRO A 398 5.29 32.31 9.33
N ASP A 399 6.28 31.58 9.83
CA ASP A 399 6.36 30.12 9.82
C ASP A 399 5.18 29.49 10.59
N GLY A 400 4.89 29.96 11.81
CA GLY A 400 3.74 29.48 12.59
C GLY A 400 2.41 29.67 11.85
N ARG A 401 2.20 30.84 11.23
CA ARG A 401 1.00 31.11 10.43
C ARG A 401 0.89 30.20 9.20
N THR A 402 2.02 29.87 8.57
CA THR A 402 2.04 28.93 7.45
C THR A 402 1.57 27.54 7.87
N HIS A 403 2.01 27.02 9.02
CA HIS A 403 1.54 25.72 9.53
C HIS A 403 0.04 25.73 9.83
N ALA A 404 -0.45 26.80 10.45
CA ALA A 404 -1.88 26.92 10.74
C ALA A 404 -2.74 27.05 9.47
N ARG A 405 -2.27 27.75 8.44
CA ARG A 405 -2.94 27.79 7.12
C ARG A 405 -2.91 26.44 6.43
N HIS A 406 -1.80 25.73 6.58
CA HIS A 406 -1.62 24.44 5.96
C HIS A 406 -2.64 23.40 6.43
N LEU A 407 -3.02 23.41 7.71
CA LEU A 407 -4.14 22.61 8.23
C LEU A 407 -5.45 22.89 7.47
N ILE A 408 -5.77 24.17 7.25
CA ILE A 408 -6.98 24.57 6.51
C ILE A 408 -6.90 24.10 5.04
N ASP A 409 -5.74 24.24 4.40
CA ASP A 409 -5.54 23.81 3.01
C ASP A 409 -5.77 22.29 2.85
N ILE A 410 -5.33 21.49 3.84
CA ILE A 410 -5.64 20.05 3.92
C ILE A 410 -7.15 19.85 4.05
N HIS A 411 -7.78 20.52 5.01
CA HIS A 411 -9.20 20.30 5.29
C HIS A 411 -10.08 20.68 4.11
N ASP A 412 -9.74 21.75 3.39
CA ASP A 412 -10.44 22.13 2.17
C ASP A 412 -10.29 21.09 1.05
N HIS A 413 -9.14 20.41 0.96
CA HIS A 413 -8.97 19.27 0.05
C HIS A 413 -9.92 18.12 0.41
N LEU A 414 -10.04 17.77 1.69
CA LEU A 414 -10.93 16.70 2.16
C LEU A 414 -12.41 17.03 1.98
N ARG A 415 -12.79 18.30 2.18
CA ARG A 415 -14.13 18.80 1.83
C ARG A 415 -14.42 18.60 0.33
N GLY A 416 -13.40 18.79 -0.51
CA GLY A 416 -13.44 18.46 -1.94
C GLY A 416 -13.68 16.97 -2.18
N GLU A 417 -12.88 16.09 -1.58
CA GLU A 417 -13.05 14.63 -1.74
C GLU A 417 -14.39 14.11 -1.19
N LEU A 418 -14.88 14.69 -0.10
CA LEU A 418 -16.21 14.39 0.42
C LEU A 418 -17.29 14.77 -0.59
N THR A 419 -17.12 15.88 -1.30
CA THR A 419 -18.03 16.28 -2.37
C THR A 419 -18.01 15.27 -3.52
N GLU A 420 -16.84 14.76 -3.90
CA GLU A 420 -16.69 13.71 -4.91
C GLU A 420 -17.35 12.39 -4.45
N LEU A 421 -17.13 11.98 -3.21
CA LEU A 421 -17.74 10.79 -2.60
C LEU A 421 -19.26 10.86 -2.64
N LEU A 422 -19.85 11.96 -2.18
CA LEU A 422 -21.30 12.17 -2.21
C LEU A 422 -21.84 12.19 -3.64
N GLY A 423 -21.06 12.73 -4.59
CA GLY A 423 -21.38 12.69 -6.01
C GLY A 423 -21.46 11.26 -6.55
N MET A 424 -20.49 10.41 -6.22
CA MET A 424 -20.47 9.01 -6.62
C MET A 424 -21.61 8.21 -5.98
N VAL A 425 -21.91 8.42 -4.70
CA VAL A 425 -23.03 7.73 -4.03
C VAL A 425 -24.35 8.05 -4.74
N ARG A 426 -24.57 9.30 -5.17
CA ARG A 426 -25.74 9.68 -5.98
C ARG A 426 -25.75 8.99 -7.35
N GLN A 427 -24.60 8.88 -8.01
CA GLN A 427 -24.46 8.18 -9.29
C GLN A 427 -24.68 6.66 -9.16
N VAL A 428 -24.34 6.06 -8.02
CA VAL A 428 -24.69 4.67 -7.74
C VAL A 428 -26.20 4.55 -7.51
N ALA A 429 -26.80 5.53 -6.82
CA ALA A 429 -28.22 5.52 -6.53
C ALA A 429 -29.12 5.73 -7.75
N ASP A 430 -28.68 6.53 -8.73
CA ASP A 430 -29.39 6.74 -9.99
C ASP A 430 -29.05 5.68 -11.07
N GLY A 431 -28.13 4.77 -10.76
CA GLY A 431 -27.70 3.67 -11.64
C GLY A 431 -26.72 4.07 -12.75
N SER A 432 -26.20 5.30 -12.76
CA SER A 432 -25.22 5.77 -13.73
C SER A 432 -23.78 5.31 -13.45
N LEU A 433 -23.49 4.89 -12.22
CA LEU A 433 -22.21 4.32 -11.79
C LEU A 433 -22.43 2.97 -11.08
N SER A 434 -21.60 1.97 -11.36
CA SER A 434 -21.70 0.70 -10.64
C SER A 434 -21.09 0.81 -9.24
N ALA A 435 -21.66 0.10 -8.25
CA ALA A 435 -21.10 0.06 -6.90
C ALA A 435 -19.65 -0.45 -6.86
N GLY A 436 -19.26 -1.33 -7.79
CA GLY A 436 -17.88 -1.80 -7.94
C GLY A 436 -16.93 -0.71 -8.45
N ALA A 437 -17.37 0.13 -9.39
CA ALA A 437 -16.59 1.28 -9.86
C ALA A 437 -16.48 2.37 -8.78
N ALA A 438 -17.57 2.64 -8.05
CA ALA A 438 -17.56 3.55 -6.91
C ALA A 438 -16.62 3.07 -5.80
N ARG A 439 -16.61 1.76 -5.49
CA ARG A 439 -15.67 1.16 -4.52
C ARG A 439 -14.22 1.25 -4.98
N SER A 440 -13.96 1.02 -6.28
CA SER A 440 -12.63 1.19 -6.85
C SER A 440 -12.12 2.62 -6.76
N HIS A 441 -13.00 3.62 -6.87
CA HIS A 441 -12.62 5.03 -6.74
C HIS A 441 -12.50 5.46 -5.27
N LEU A 442 -13.36 4.92 -4.39
CA LEU A 442 -13.25 5.11 -2.95
C LEU A 442 -11.85 4.70 -2.45
N ASN A 443 -11.28 3.60 -2.98
CA ASN A 443 -9.90 3.15 -2.72
C ASN A 443 -8.81 4.13 -3.14
N THR A 444 -9.14 5.17 -3.93
CA THR A 444 -8.16 6.16 -4.43
C THR A 444 -8.23 7.51 -3.71
N LEU A 445 -9.25 7.75 -2.88
CA LEU A 445 -9.41 9.00 -2.13
C LEU A 445 -8.42 9.08 -0.96
N THR A 446 -7.88 10.27 -0.69
CA THR A 446 -6.95 10.51 0.43
C THR A 446 -7.60 10.26 1.79
N MET A 447 -8.91 10.52 1.95
CA MET A 447 -9.67 10.17 3.15
C MET A 447 -9.68 8.66 3.48
N ARG A 448 -9.55 7.79 2.47
CA ARG A 448 -9.40 6.34 2.66
C ARG A 448 -7.94 5.91 2.78
N GLN A 449 -7.00 6.74 2.33
CA GLN A 449 -5.56 6.56 2.51
C GLN A 449 -5.11 7.02 3.90
N ASN A 450 -5.82 6.57 4.94
CA ASN A 450 -5.26 6.50 6.29
C ASN A 450 -4.36 5.26 6.35
N ASN A 451 -3.33 5.30 7.18
CA ASN A 451 -2.10 4.48 7.13
C ASN A 451 -2.27 2.96 7.36
N TRP A 452 -3.27 2.31 6.79
CA TRP A 452 -3.60 0.91 7.03
C TRP A 452 -3.54 -0.01 5.81
N THR A 453 -3.45 0.49 4.57
CA THR A 453 -3.09 -0.39 3.44
C THR A 453 -2.57 0.40 2.23
N LEU A 454 -1.36 0.98 2.30
CA LEU A 454 -0.53 1.18 1.08
C LEU A 454 0.93 1.50 1.43
N GLY A 455 1.72 0.48 1.73
CA GLY A 455 3.16 0.61 1.66
C GLY A 455 3.61 0.83 0.21
N ALA A 456 4.15 2.01 -0.10
CA ALA A 456 5.07 2.31 -1.21
C ALA A 456 4.53 2.80 -2.59
N TYR A 457 3.72 3.86 -2.66
CA TYR A 457 3.70 4.72 -3.85
C TYR A 457 3.93 6.20 -3.50
N CYS A 458 5.01 6.75 -4.05
CA CYS A 458 5.35 8.19 -4.16
C CYS A 458 5.72 8.98 -2.90
N GLU A 459 6.80 8.60 -2.24
CA GLU A 459 7.44 9.46 -1.22
C GLU A 459 8.23 10.67 -1.82
N SER A 460 7.99 11.08 -3.08
CA SER A 460 8.70 12.25 -3.65
C SER A 460 7.82 13.19 -4.49
N TYR A 461 6.49 13.07 -4.40
CA TYR A 461 5.60 14.13 -4.88
C TYR A 461 4.42 14.28 -3.91
N CYS A 462 4.71 14.85 -2.74
CA CYS A 462 3.84 15.72 -1.94
C CYS A 462 4.46 15.90 -0.54
N ARG A 463 5.56 16.66 -0.45
CA ARG A 463 6.19 17.06 0.83
C ARG A 463 5.32 18.01 1.66
N VAL A 464 3.99 18.05 1.43
CA VAL A 464 3.08 18.94 2.15
C VAL A 464 1.64 18.38 2.28
N LEU A 465 1.01 17.53 1.45
CA LEU A 465 -0.48 17.38 1.51
C LEU A 465 -1.10 15.95 1.45
N ALA A 466 -0.71 14.97 2.28
CA ALA A 466 -1.45 13.67 2.26
C ALA A 466 -1.39 12.77 3.51
N VAL A 467 -1.24 13.29 4.73
CA VAL A 467 -1.54 12.52 5.95
C VAL A 467 -1.90 13.53 7.04
N HIS A 468 -3.19 13.71 7.30
CA HIS A 468 -3.62 14.63 8.37
C HIS A 468 -3.89 13.82 9.64
N HIS A 469 -4.74 12.80 9.61
CA HIS A 469 -5.06 12.08 10.85
C HIS A 469 -3.94 11.20 11.45
N THR A 470 -3.08 10.53 10.66
CA THR A 470 -1.98 9.71 11.24
C THR A 470 -0.80 10.55 11.73
N ILE A 471 -0.46 11.66 11.05
CA ILE A 471 0.60 12.57 11.51
C ILE A 471 0.12 13.36 12.73
N GLU A 472 -1.18 13.65 12.82
CA GLU A 472 -1.78 14.32 13.96
C GLU A 472 -1.64 13.48 15.23
N ASP A 473 -2.13 12.24 15.21
CA ASP A 473 -2.13 11.36 16.39
C ASP A 473 -0.72 10.93 16.82
N GLU A 474 0.19 10.68 15.87
CA GLU A 474 1.52 10.14 16.16
C GLU A 474 2.59 11.22 16.41
N SER A 475 2.41 12.44 15.89
CA SER A 475 3.43 13.50 15.91
C SER A 475 2.89 14.85 16.40
N LEU A 476 1.82 15.39 15.80
CA LEU A 476 1.29 16.72 16.13
C LEU A 476 0.74 16.76 17.56
N PHE A 477 -0.19 15.88 17.90
CA PHE A 477 -0.88 15.85 19.18
C PHE A 477 0.10 15.54 20.31
N PRO A 478 1.03 14.57 20.21
CA PRO A 478 2.09 14.40 21.19
C PRO A 478 2.95 15.65 21.35
N HIS A 479 3.27 16.36 20.27
CA HIS A 479 4.02 17.61 20.33
C HIS A 479 3.24 18.74 21.02
N LEU A 480 2.00 18.98 20.61
CA LEU A 480 1.12 19.98 21.21
C LEU A 480 0.86 19.68 22.69
N ARG A 481 0.59 18.41 23.03
CA ARG A 481 0.39 17.92 24.40
C ARG A 481 1.62 18.13 25.28
N ARG A 482 2.84 17.94 24.74
CA ARG A 482 4.10 18.25 25.46
C ARG A 482 4.32 19.75 25.65
N ARG A 483 3.91 20.58 24.69
CA ARG A 483 4.20 22.01 24.65
C ARG A 483 3.16 22.85 25.41
N ASP A 484 1.91 22.41 25.44
CA ASP A 484 0.81 23.01 26.20
C ASP A 484 -0.15 21.92 26.69
N PRO A 485 0.11 21.32 27.88
CA PRO A 485 -0.70 20.22 28.41
C PRO A 485 -2.19 20.55 28.60
N ARG A 486 -2.56 21.84 28.63
CA ARG A 486 -3.96 22.28 28.74
C ARG A 486 -4.78 21.95 27.50
N LEU A 487 -4.15 21.64 26.37
CA LEU A 487 -4.82 21.20 25.15
C LEU A 487 -5.29 19.75 25.22
N ALA A 488 -4.84 18.95 26.21
CA ALA A 488 -5.13 17.52 26.27
C ALA A 488 -6.62 17.17 26.10
N PRO A 489 -7.60 17.84 26.74
CA PRO A 489 -9.01 17.51 26.53
C PRO A 489 -9.49 17.67 25.09
N VAL A 490 -9.00 18.69 24.37
CA VAL A 490 -9.31 18.90 22.95
C VAL A 490 -8.66 17.82 22.10
N LEU A 491 -7.38 17.54 22.32
CA LEU A 491 -6.64 16.54 21.55
C LEU A 491 -7.23 15.13 21.74
N ASP A 492 -7.54 14.74 22.98
CA ASP A 492 -8.16 13.45 23.29
C ASP A 492 -9.56 13.33 22.64
N ARG A 493 -10.29 14.46 22.53
CA ARG A 493 -11.58 14.49 21.84
C ARG A 493 -11.42 14.35 20.32
N LEU A 494 -10.45 15.04 19.72
CA LEU A 494 -10.17 14.94 18.29
C LEU A 494 -9.73 13.51 17.91
N GLU A 495 -8.84 12.90 18.69
CA GLU A 495 -8.40 11.51 18.54
C GLU A 495 -9.60 10.53 18.62
N SER A 496 -10.52 10.74 19.57
CA SER A 496 -11.75 9.95 19.64
C SER A 496 -12.68 10.15 18.43
N GLU A 497 -12.77 11.37 17.88
CA GLU A 497 -13.59 11.66 16.69
C GLU A 497 -12.95 11.05 15.43
N HIS A 498 -11.60 11.01 15.31
CA HIS A 498 -10.88 10.32 14.24
C HIS A 498 -11.29 8.84 14.16
N HIS A 499 -11.27 8.13 15.30
CA HIS A 499 -11.65 6.72 15.35
C HIS A 499 -13.10 6.49 14.94
N ALA A 500 -14.02 7.37 15.35
CA ALA A 500 -15.43 7.28 15.00
C ALA A 500 -15.66 7.51 13.50
N ILE A 501 -14.98 8.50 12.90
CA ILE A 501 -15.04 8.79 11.47
C ILE A 501 -14.46 7.64 10.64
N ALA A 502 -13.35 7.04 11.09
CA ALA A 502 -12.77 5.87 10.43
C ALA A 502 -13.78 4.71 10.33
N GLY A 503 -14.51 4.43 11.42
CA GLY A 503 -15.57 3.42 11.41
C GLY A 503 -16.73 3.71 10.44
N LEU A 504 -16.98 4.98 10.10
CA LEU A 504 -17.98 5.33 9.08
C LEU A 504 -17.52 5.01 7.66
N LEU A 505 -16.23 5.15 7.37
CA LEU A 505 -15.66 4.78 6.07
C LEU A 505 -15.81 3.28 5.83
N ASP A 506 -15.59 2.46 6.87
CA ASP A 506 -15.84 1.02 6.82
C ASP A 506 -17.32 0.70 6.62
N ARG A 507 -18.22 1.44 7.30
CA ARG A 507 -19.67 1.31 7.11
C ARG A 507 -20.09 1.63 5.67
N ILE A 508 -19.45 2.61 5.01
CA ILE A 508 -19.69 2.93 3.61
C ILE A 508 -19.19 1.81 2.68
N ASP A 509 -18.00 1.25 2.92
CA ASP A 509 -17.49 0.12 2.11
C ASP A 509 -18.39 -1.10 2.25
N ALA A 510 -18.80 -1.44 3.48
CA ALA A 510 -19.74 -2.53 3.74
C ALA A 510 -21.11 -2.27 3.07
N ALA A 511 -21.60 -1.03 3.08
CA ALA A 511 -22.84 -0.67 2.40
C ALA A 511 -22.70 -0.80 0.87
N LEU A 512 -21.58 -0.37 0.28
CA LEU A 512 -21.28 -0.55 -1.16
C LEU A 512 -21.26 -2.04 -1.55
N VAL A 513 -20.65 -2.90 -0.72
CA VAL A 513 -20.64 -4.35 -0.93
C VAL A 513 -22.05 -4.93 -0.83
N ALA A 514 -22.85 -4.48 0.13
CA ALA A 514 -24.23 -4.92 0.25
C ALA A 514 -25.07 -4.52 -0.99
N THR A 515 -24.88 -3.30 -1.51
CA THR A 515 -25.57 -2.82 -2.73
C THR A 515 -25.20 -3.62 -3.99
N LEU A 516 -24.00 -4.21 -4.06
CA LEU A 516 -23.63 -5.12 -5.16
C LEU A 516 -24.49 -6.38 -5.20
N HIS A 517 -24.92 -6.88 -4.04
CA HIS A 517 -25.70 -8.11 -3.91
C HIS A 517 -27.21 -7.85 -3.90
N ASP A 518 -27.62 -6.70 -3.39
CA ASP A 518 -29.01 -6.27 -3.32
C ASP A 518 -29.13 -4.75 -3.59
N PRO A 519 -29.51 -4.35 -4.82
CA PRO A 519 -29.71 -2.94 -5.17
C PRO A 519 -30.75 -2.21 -4.30
N ALA A 520 -31.65 -2.93 -3.62
CA ALA A 520 -32.62 -2.32 -2.70
C ALA A 520 -31.97 -1.75 -1.43
N ARG A 521 -30.67 -2.01 -1.20
CA ARG A 521 -29.90 -1.52 -0.04
C ARG A 521 -29.28 -0.13 -0.22
N ILE A 522 -29.60 0.57 -1.32
CA ILE A 522 -29.05 1.89 -1.65
C ILE A 522 -29.34 2.97 -0.60
N ASP A 523 -30.48 2.88 0.09
CA ASP A 523 -30.85 3.81 1.16
C ASP A 523 -29.87 3.73 2.34
N ALA A 524 -29.33 2.55 2.63
CA ALA A 524 -28.34 2.35 3.68
C ALA A 524 -26.97 2.95 3.31
N LEU A 525 -26.58 2.87 2.03
CA LEU A 525 -25.39 3.54 1.51
C LEU A 525 -25.52 5.06 1.59
N SER A 526 -26.68 5.59 1.18
CA SER A 526 -26.95 7.03 1.22
C SER A 526 -26.96 7.56 2.65
N ALA A 527 -27.60 6.85 3.59
CA ALA A 527 -27.61 7.20 4.99
C ALA A 527 -26.19 7.18 5.62
N ALA A 528 -25.36 6.19 5.27
CA ALA A 528 -23.98 6.12 5.76
C ALA A 528 -23.12 7.27 5.21
N ALA A 529 -23.31 7.64 3.94
CA ALA A 529 -22.60 8.75 3.31
C ALA A 529 -23.02 10.12 3.89
N ASP A 530 -24.32 10.32 4.15
CA ASP A 530 -24.82 11.54 4.79
C ASP A 530 -24.30 11.67 6.23
N LEU A 531 -24.22 10.57 6.98
CA LEU A 531 -23.65 10.56 8.33
C LEU A 531 -22.14 10.88 8.32
N LEU A 532 -21.38 10.32 7.38
CA LEU A 532 -19.96 10.67 7.21
C LEU A 532 -19.80 12.16 6.88
N ALA A 533 -20.64 12.70 6.00
CA ALA A 533 -20.54 14.10 5.62
C ALA A 533 -20.78 15.03 6.81
N ASP A 534 -21.83 14.76 7.59
CA ASP A 534 -22.16 15.56 8.77
C ASP A 534 -21.05 15.46 9.84
N ALA A 535 -20.55 14.24 10.10
CA ALA A 535 -19.50 13.99 11.07
C ALA A 535 -18.17 14.65 10.69
N LEU A 536 -17.73 14.46 9.43
CA LEU A 536 -16.45 14.97 8.95
C LEU A 536 -16.44 16.49 8.89
N LEU A 537 -17.49 17.13 8.34
CA LEU A 537 -17.54 18.60 8.25
C LEU A 537 -17.52 19.24 9.64
N SER A 538 -18.30 18.69 10.56
CA SER A 538 -18.33 19.12 11.97
C SER A 538 -16.98 18.95 12.65
N HIS A 539 -16.29 17.84 12.40
CA HIS A 539 -14.98 17.55 12.94
C HIS A 539 -13.91 18.51 12.43
N LEU A 540 -13.78 18.66 11.10
CA LEU A 540 -12.76 19.53 10.49
C LEU A 540 -12.89 20.98 10.97
N SER A 541 -14.11 21.49 11.09
CA SER A 541 -14.36 22.84 11.61
C SER A 541 -14.10 22.97 13.10
N TYR A 542 -14.30 21.91 13.89
CA TYR A 542 -13.92 21.88 15.29
C TYR A 542 -12.39 21.93 15.45
N GLU A 543 -11.68 21.09 14.71
CA GLU A 543 -10.23 21.03 14.75
C GLU A 543 -9.58 22.35 14.33
N GLU A 544 -10.01 22.95 13.21
CA GLU A 544 -9.48 24.23 12.78
C GLU A 544 -9.71 25.32 13.84
N ARG A 545 -10.89 25.33 14.47
CA ARG A 545 -11.21 26.31 15.50
C ARG A 545 -10.29 26.18 16.71
N GLU A 546 -10.00 24.96 17.16
CA GLU A 546 -9.23 24.73 18.38
C GLU A 546 -7.72 24.68 18.15
N LEU A 547 -7.24 24.28 16.96
CA LEU A 547 -5.81 24.04 16.70
C LEU A 547 -5.10 25.11 15.86
N VAL A 548 -5.81 25.96 15.11
CA VAL A 548 -5.18 27.03 14.30
C VAL A 548 -4.31 27.96 15.15
N GLU A 549 -4.79 28.41 16.32
CA GLU A 549 -3.98 29.25 17.21
C GLU A 549 -2.82 28.48 17.86
N PRO A 550 -3.03 27.31 18.48
CA PRO A 550 -1.93 26.53 19.05
C PRO A 550 -0.83 26.20 18.05
N LEU A 551 -1.18 25.85 16.80
CA LEU A 551 -0.21 25.59 15.75
C LEU A 551 0.60 26.82 15.39
N ALA A 552 -0.06 27.97 15.26
CA ALA A 552 0.61 29.23 14.95
C ALA A 552 1.54 29.69 16.08
N ARG A 553 1.19 29.39 17.34
CA ARG A 553 1.93 29.79 18.54
C ARG A 553 3.09 28.84 18.87
N LEU A 554 2.83 27.54 18.90
CA LEU A 554 3.76 26.54 19.44
C LEU A 554 4.81 26.08 18.44
N ARG A 555 4.48 26.20 17.14
CA ARG A 555 5.28 25.81 15.96
C ARG A 555 5.62 24.32 15.95
N LEU A 556 5.71 23.74 14.76
CA LEU A 556 6.23 22.39 14.60
C LEU A 556 7.77 22.41 14.54
N PRO A 557 8.45 21.36 15.02
CA PRO A 557 9.90 21.24 14.83
C PRO A 557 10.19 21.18 13.32
N VAL A 558 11.19 21.95 12.90
CA VAL A 558 11.64 22.03 11.48
C VAL A 558 12.48 20.82 11.11
#